data_AF-A0A373B751-F1
#
_entry.id   AF-A0A373B751-F1
#
_cell.length_a   1.000
_cell.length_b   1.000
_cell.length_c   1.000
_cell.angle_alpha   90.00
_cell.angle_beta   90.00
_cell.angle_gamma   90.00
#
_symmetry.space_group_name_H-M   'P 1'
#
loop_
_entity.id
_entity.type
_entity.pdbx_description
1 polymer ?
#
loop_
_entity_poly.entity_id
_entity_poly.type
_entity_poly.pdbx_seq_one_letter_code
_entity_poly.pdbx_strand_id
1 'polypeptide(L)'
;MKKLLMISASITLLSLTACSKMPKACIESWEKMEKLGKQMGLAEEQLKEQKKKFEEEIKTMNEEEATRMCSTQNSLLGLVGQ
;
A
#
# COMPACT_ATOMS: atom_id res chain seq x y z
N MET A 1 10.93 -8.14 50.59
CA MET A 1 9.72 -7.32 50.44
C MET A 1 9.62 -6.86 48.99
N LYS A 2 8.58 -7.30 48.27
CA LYS A 2 8.25 -6.90 46.90
C LYS A 2 7.60 -5.51 46.94
N LYS A 3 8.14 -4.54 46.19
CA LYS A 3 7.43 -3.33 45.79
C LYS A 3 7.70 -3.08 44.31
N LEU A 4 7.11 -3.95 43.50
CA LEU A 4 6.84 -3.68 42.10
C LEU A 4 5.47 -3.01 42.10
N LEU A 5 5.35 -1.83 41.48
CA LEU A 5 4.29 -1.50 40.53
C LEU A 5 4.09 0.01 40.35
N MET A 6 3.80 0.32 39.09
CA MET A 6 3.09 1.50 38.56
C MET A 6 3.89 2.79 38.41
N ILE A 7 4.48 2.95 37.22
CA ILE A 7 4.27 4.19 36.48
C ILE A 7 3.80 3.80 35.07
N SER A 8 2.53 4.08 34.83
CA SER A 8 1.86 4.01 33.54
C SER A 8 2.54 4.97 32.57
N ALA A 9 3.35 4.44 31.65
CA ALA A 9 3.70 5.16 30.44
C ALA A 9 2.52 5.01 29.48
N SER A 10 1.67 6.03 29.47
CA SER A 10 0.58 6.20 28.52
C SER A 10 1.11 5.99 27.11
N ILE A 11 0.70 4.88 26.48
CA ILE A 11 0.86 4.68 25.04
C ILE A 11 -0.10 5.68 24.40
N THR A 12 0.38 6.89 24.14
CA THR A 12 -0.26 7.76 23.16
C THR A 12 0.02 7.14 21.80
N LEU A 13 -0.83 6.17 21.42
CA LEU A 13 -1.07 5.86 20.02
C LEU A 13 -1.63 7.13 19.42
N LEU A 14 -0.73 8.01 18.96
CA LEU A 14 -1.05 9.07 18.03
C LEU A 14 -1.52 8.40 16.74
N SER A 15 -2.77 7.97 16.73
CA SER A 15 -3.51 7.72 15.49
C SER A 15 -3.69 9.07 14.82
N LEU A 16 -2.62 9.56 14.18
CA LEU A 16 -2.75 10.52 13.11
C LEU A 16 -3.56 9.81 12.04
N THR A 17 -4.86 10.12 11.97
CA THR A 17 -5.63 9.91 10.74
C THR A 17 -5.05 10.86 9.72
N ALA A 18 -3.89 10.49 9.16
CA ALA A 18 -3.34 11.14 7.99
C ALA A 18 -4.38 10.92 6.89
N CYS A 19 -4.86 12.01 6.28
CA CYS A 19 -5.46 11.94 4.95
C CYS A 19 -4.38 11.38 4.03
N SER A 20 -4.27 10.07 3.95
CA SER A 20 -3.21 9.33 3.28
C SER A 20 -3.37 9.53 1.77
N LYS A 21 -2.66 10.54 1.25
CA LYS A 21 -2.37 10.60 -0.18
C LYS A 21 -1.63 9.30 -0.53
N MET A 22 -2.12 8.60 -1.56
CA MET A 22 -1.50 7.36 -2.01
C MET A 22 0.00 7.59 -2.29
N PRO A 23 0.91 6.74 -1.79
CA PRO A 23 2.33 6.90 -2.05
C PRO A 23 2.64 6.87 -3.54
N LYS A 24 3.60 7.68 -3.99
CA LYS A 24 3.99 7.77 -5.41
C LYS A 24 4.35 6.41 -6.00
N ALA A 25 5.05 5.57 -5.22
CA ALA A 25 5.41 4.21 -5.62
C ALA A 25 4.17 3.36 -5.95
N CYS A 26 3.05 3.54 -5.23
CA CYS A 26 1.82 2.79 -5.49
C CYS A 26 1.10 3.27 -6.75
N ILE A 27 1.13 4.57 -7.02
CA ILE A 27 0.59 5.14 -8.27
C ILE A 27 1.37 4.54 -9.46
N GLU A 28 2.69 4.57 -9.41
CA GLU A 28 3.56 4.02 -10.46
C GLU A 28 3.40 2.50 -10.61
N SER A 29 3.22 1.77 -9.50
CA SER A 29 2.96 0.32 -9.54
C SER A 29 1.64 0.01 -10.24
N TRP A 30 0.58 0.74 -9.88
CA TRP A 30 -0.73 0.58 -10.51
C TRP A 30 -0.69 0.87 -12.01
N GLU A 31 -0.02 1.95 -12.44
CA GLU A 31 0.09 2.29 -13.86
C GLU A 31 0.77 1.17 -14.67
N LYS A 32 1.82 0.54 -14.11
CA LYS A 32 2.48 -0.61 -14.75
C LYS A 32 1.56 -1.84 -14.81
N MET A 33 0.86 -2.15 -13.73
CA MET A 33 -0.11 -3.25 -13.69
C MET A 33 -1.26 -3.04 -14.68
N GLU A 34 -1.79 -1.82 -14.76
CA GLU A 34 -2.87 -1.48 -15.68
C GLU A 34 -2.40 -1.59 -17.14
N LYS A 35 -1.21 -1.10 -17.45
CA LYS A 35 -0.61 -1.25 -18.79
C LYS A 35 -0.41 -2.72 -19.15
N LEU A 36 0.14 -3.52 -18.25
CA LEU A 36 0.34 -4.96 -18.47
C LEU A 36 -1.01 -5.68 -18.66
N GLY A 37 -2.00 -5.39 -17.81
CA GLY A 37 -3.34 -5.94 -17.92
C GLY A 37 -4.00 -5.63 -19.26
N LYS A 38 -3.89 -4.37 -19.74
CA LYS A 38 -4.34 -3.98 -21.09
C LYS A 38 -3.62 -4.77 -22.18
N GLN A 39 -2.30 -4.96 -22.07
CA GLN A 39 -1.52 -5.77 -23.03
C GLN A 39 -1.93 -7.24 -23.04
N MET A 40 -2.35 -7.78 -21.89
CA MET A 40 -2.88 -9.14 -21.75
C MET A 40 -4.35 -9.28 -22.17
N GLY A 41 -5.01 -8.19 -22.58
CA GLY A 41 -6.40 -8.21 -23.04
C GLY A 41 -7.44 -8.19 -21.92
N LEU A 42 -7.09 -7.74 -20.71
CA LEU A 42 -8.08 -7.55 -19.63
C LEU A 42 -9.06 -6.44 -20.00
N ALA A 43 -10.33 -6.67 -19.70
CA ALA A 43 -11.38 -5.68 -19.91
C ALA A 43 -11.23 -4.50 -18.95
N GLU A 44 -11.59 -3.30 -19.38
CA GLU A 44 -11.50 -2.09 -18.53
C GLU A 44 -12.28 -2.21 -17.22
N GLU A 45 -13.42 -2.91 -17.24
CA GLU A 45 -14.23 -3.14 -16.04
C GLU A 45 -13.47 -3.97 -15.00
N GLN A 46 -12.76 -5.01 -15.44
CA GLN A 46 -11.92 -5.83 -14.56
C GLN A 46 -10.76 -5.03 -13.98
N LEU A 47 -10.12 -4.19 -14.80
CA LEU A 47 -9.05 -3.30 -14.34
C LEU A 47 -9.55 -2.28 -13.31
N LYS A 48 -10.75 -1.72 -13.51
CA LYS A 48 -11.39 -0.82 -12.53
C LYS A 48 -11.70 -1.53 -11.20
N GLU A 49 -12.19 -2.76 -11.25
CA GLU A 49 -12.45 -3.54 -10.04
C GLU A 49 -11.16 -3.84 -9.28
N GLN A 50 -10.10 -4.25 -9.99
CA GLN A 50 -8.78 -4.47 -9.39
C GLN A 50 -8.18 -3.17 -8.83
N LYS A 51 -8.39 -2.04 -9.49
CA LYS A 51 -7.93 -0.72 -9.00
C LYS A 51 -8.55 -0.39 -7.64
N LYS A 52 -9.87 -0.59 -7.53
CA LYS A 52 -10.59 -0.36 -6.27
C LYS A 52 -10.03 -1.22 -5.14
N LYS A 53 -9.83 -2.52 -5.39
CA LYS A 53 -9.26 -3.44 -4.39
C LYS A 53 -7.86 -3.02 -3.97
N PHE A 54 -7.02 -2.63 -4.93
CA PHE A 54 -5.67 -2.11 -4.67
C PHE A 54 -5.70 -0.82 -3.82
N GLU A 55 -6.58 0.13 -4.16
CA GLU A 55 -6.74 1.36 -3.39
C GLU A 55 -7.28 1.11 -1.98
N GLU A 56 -8.21 0.17 -1.81
CA GLU A 56 -8.74 -0.25 -0.51
C GLU A 56 -7.65 -0.90 0.35
N GLU A 57 -6.87 -1.81 -0.23
CA GLU A 57 -5.75 -2.46 0.45
C GLU A 57 -4.72 -1.45 0.95
N ILE A 58 -4.30 -0.50 0.11
CA ILE A 58 -3.34 0.55 0.50
C ILE A 58 -3.90 1.44 1.63
N LYS A 59 -5.20 1.73 1.63
CA LYS A 59 -5.82 2.51 2.71
C LYS A 59 -5.77 1.81 4.07
N THR A 60 -5.65 0.49 4.08
CA THR A 60 -5.48 -0.28 5.33
C THR A 60 -4.04 -0.30 5.84
N MET A 61 -3.07 0.09 5.00
CA MET A 61 -1.64 0.10 5.33
C MET A 61 -1.20 1.48 5.83
N ASN A 62 -0.12 1.50 6.62
CA ASN A 62 0.61 2.74 6.89
C ASN A 62 1.46 3.13 5.66
N GLU A 63 1.90 4.39 5.62
CA GLU A 63 2.62 4.95 4.46
C GLU A 63 3.93 4.20 4.14
N GLU A 64 4.69 3.80 5.16
CA GLU A 64 5.96 3.09 5.00
C GLU A 64 5.75 1.69 4.42
N GLU A 65 4.78 0.96 4.96
CA GLU A 65 4.39 -0.37 4.52
C GLU A 65 3.88 -0.35 3.07
N ALA A 66 2.94 0.55 2.76
CA ALA A 66 2.45 0.73 1.41
C ALA A 66 3.58 1.09 0.43
N THR A 67 4.47 2.02 0.82
CA THR A 67 5.61 2.42 -0.01
C THR A 67 6.55 1.25 -0.29
N ARG A 68 6.87 0.45 0.72
CA ARG A 68 7.75 -0.72 0.58
C ARG A 68 7.13 -1.79 -0.31
N MET A 69 5.86 -2.11 -0.11
CA MET A 69 5.13 -3.08 -0.92
C MET A 69 5.11 -2.64 -2.39
N CYS A 70 4.66 -1.42 -2.67
CA CYS A 70 4.54 -0.92 -4.03
C CYS A 70 5.90 -0.74 -4.73
N SER A 71 6.96 -0.37 -3.99
CA SER A 71 8.32 -0.32 -4.54
C SER A 71 8.82 -1.71 -4.94
N THR A 72 8.47 -2.74 -4.16
CA THR A 72 8.81 -4.14 -4.47
C THR A 72 8.06 -4.60 -5.73
N GLN A 73 6.75 -4.34 -5.82
CA GLN A 73 5.95 -4.64 -7.01
C GLN A 73 6.51 -3.93 -8.25
N ASN A 74 6.89 -2.66 -8.12
CA ASN A 74 7.50 -1.88 -9.20
C ASN A 74 8.79 -2.51 -9.75
N SER A 75 9.63 -3.05 -8.87
CA SER A 75 10.87 -3.73 -9.24
C SER A 75 10.56 -5.02 -10.02
N LEU A 76 9.65 -5.84 -9.49
CA LEU A 76 9.26 -7.11 -10.11
C LEU A 76 8.60 -6.91 -11.49
N LEU A 77 7.68 -5.96 -11.60
CA LEU A 77 7.04 -5.63 -12.87
C LEU A 77 8.02 -5.05 -13.89
N GLY A 78 9.07 -4.38 -13.44
CA GLY A 78 10.17 -3.93 -14.29
C GLY A 78 10.95 -5.08 -14.92
N LEU A 79 11.03 -6.23 -14.25
CA LEU A 79 11.68 -7.44 -14.76
C LEU A 79 10.82 -8.22 -15.74
N VAL A 80 9.48 -8.17 -15.62
CA VAL A 80 8.54 -8.90 -16.49
C VAL A 80 8.41 -8.27 -17.88
N GLY A 81 8.71 -6.97 -18.02
CA GLY A 81 8.67 -6.24 -19.28
C GLY A 81 9.98 -6.20 -20.06
N GLN A 82 11.03 -6.90 -19.61
CA GLN A 82 12.34 -7.01 -20.25
C GLN A 82 12.50 -8.34 -20.96
#